data_AF-Q6X0N5-F1
#
_entry.id   AF-Q6X0N5-F1
#
_cell.length_a   1.000
_cell.length_b   1.000
_cell.length_c   1.000
_cell.angle_alpha   90.00
_cell.angle_beta   90.00
_cell.angle_gamma   90.00
#
_symmetry.space_group_name_H-M   'P 1'
#
loop_
_entity.id
_entity.type
_entity.pdbx_description
1 polymer ?
#
loop_
_entity_poly.entity_id
_entity_poly.type
_entity_poly.pdbx_seq_one_letter_code
_entity_poly.pdbx_strand_id
1 'polypeptide(L)' 'RKDYKLPVFQKNGETNLDDIEAVFKDSEEHHVTEKNEQQSTAMNAFELISMSKGLNLENLFDTEQ' A
#
# COMPACT_ATOMS: atom_id res chain seq x y z
N ARG A 1 17.62 -26.96 12.83
CA ARG A 1 16.87 -26.42 11.67
C ARG A 1 16.37 -27.64 10.90
N LYS A 2 15.06 -27.91 10.90
CA LYS A 2 14.47 -29.09 10.26
C LYS A 2 14.54 -28.93 8.74
N ASP A 3 15.33 -29.79 8.09
CA ASP A 3 15.24 -30.40 6.74
C ASP A 3 14.45 -29.69 5.63
N TYR A 4 14.43 -28.37 5.63
CA TYR A 4 13.73 -27.60 4.61
C TYR A 4 14.36 -27.85 3.24
N LYS A 5 13.63 -28.52 2.36
CA LYS A 5 13.95 -28.58 0.93
C LYS A 5 13.29 -27.40 0.24
N LEU A 6 14.10 -26.61 -0.47
CA LEU A 6 13.59 -25.55 -1.33
C LEU A 6 12.62 -26.14 -2.37
N PRO A 7 11.51 -25.47 -2.65
CA PRO A 7 10.61 -25.86 -3.72
C PRO A 7 11.37 -25.81 -5.05
N VAL A 8 11.47 -26.95 -5.72
CA VAL A 8 11.99 -27.05 -7.09
C VAL A 8 10.80 -26.85 -8.02
N PHE A 9 10.72 -25.66 -8.62
CA PHE A 9 9.71 -25.39 -9.63
C PHE A 9 10.14 -26.03 -10.94
N GLN A 10 9.35 -26.98 -11.39
CA GLN A 10 9.49 -27.56 -12.70
C GLN A 10 8.92 -26.51 -13.68
N LYS A 11 9.79 -25.91 -14.51
CA LYS A 11 9.38 -24.92 -15.52
C LYS A 11 8.64 -25.68 -16.63
N ASN A 12 7.38 -25.97 -16.36
CA ASN A 12 6.56 -26.82 -17.20
C ASN A 12 6.03 -26.00 -18.37
N GLY A 13 6.49 -26.37 -19.56
CA GLY A 13 5.96 -25.90 -20.84
C GLY A 13 6.56 -24.59 -21.30
N GLU A 14 7.08 -24.59 -22.52
CA GLU A 14 7.10 -23.39 -23.35
C GLU A 14 5.67 -22.87 -23.44
N THR A 15 5.32 -21.97 -22.52
CA THR A 15 4.03 -21.30 -22.54
C THR A 15 4.13 -20.29 -23.66
N ASN A 16 3.39 -20.51 -24.76
CA ASN A 16 3.30 -19.54 -25.84
C ASN A 16 2.68 -18.25 -25.26
N LEU A 17 3.50 -17.21 -25.19
CA LEU A 17 3.15 -15.89 -24.68
C LEU A 17 2.91 -14.91 -25.84
N ASP A 18 2.91 -15.38 -27.09
CA ASP A 18 2.84 -14.55 -28.29
C ASP A 18 1.52 -13.78 -28.33
N ASP A 19 0.41 -14.39 -27.90
CA ASP A 19 -0.90 -13.73 -27.82
C ASP A 19 -0.90 -12.62 -26.76
N ILE A 20 -0.25 -12.85 -25.62
CA ILE A 20 -0.12 -11.85 -24.54
C ILE A 20 0.77 -10.71 -25.03
N GLU A 21 1.92 -11.04 -25.63
CA GLU A 21 2.84 -10.05 -26.20
C GLU A 21 2.17 -9.23 -27.30
N ALA A 22 1.39 -9.84 -28.18
CA ALA A 22 0.65 -9.13 -29.23
C ALA A 22 -0.39 -8.16 -28.67
N VAL A 23 -1.07 -8.52 -27.58
CA VAL A 23 -2.05 -7.64 -26.91
C VAL A 23 -1.37 -6.44 -26.24
N PHE A 24 -0.18 -6.61 -25.67
CA PHE A 24 0.52 -5.55 -24.94
C PHE A 24 1.54 -4.77 -25.79
N LYS A 25 1.91 -5.24 -26.99
CA LYS A 25 2.92 -4.59 -27.85
C LYS A 25 2.52 -3.18 -28.30
N ASP A 26 1.23 -2.96 -28.55
CA ASP A 26 0.69 -1.67 -28.97
C ASP A 26 0.05 -0.89 -27.81
N SER A 27 0.10 -1.43 -26.58
CA SER A 27 -0.36 -0.75 -25.39
C SER A 27 0.68 0.30 -24.99
N GLU A 28 0.36 1.59 -25.19
CA GLU A 28 1.06 2.64 -24.48
C GLU A 28 0.84 2.43 -22.99
N GLU A 29 1.92 2.11 -22.26
CA GLU A 29 1.88 1.89 -20.83
C GLU A 29 1.56 3.23 -20.15
N HIS A 30 0.27 3.54 -20.02
CA HIS A 30 -0.19 4.68 -19.24
C HIS A 30 0.02 4.35 -17.76
N HIS A 31 1.26 4.50 -17.28
CA HIS A 31 1.56 4.54 -15.86
C HIS A 31 0.76 5.69 -15.24
N VAL A 32 -0.44 5.39 -14.78
CA VAL A 32 -1.18 6.29 -13.91
C VAL A 32 -0.42 6.30 -12.60
N THR A 33 0.56 7.20 -12.49
CA THR A 33 1.21 7.44 -11.21
C THR A 33 0.18 8.10 -10.33
N GLU A 34 -0.12 7.49 -9.19
CA GLU A 34 -0.98 8.10 -8.19
C GLU A 34 -0.42 9.48 -7.86
N LYS A 35 -1.23 10.50 -8.13
CA LYS A 35 -0.88 11.89 -7.88
C LYS A 35 -0.87 12.06 -6.36
N ASN A 36 0.29 11.84 -5.75
CA ASN A 36 0.51 12.14 -4.34
C ASN A 36 0.31 13.65 -4.20
N GLU A 37 -0.82 14.06 -3.62
CA GLU A 37 -1.09 15.46 -3.32
C GLU A 37 0.04 15.98 -2.42
N GLN A 38 0.92 16.80 -3.00
CA GLN A 38 2.15 17.33 -2.40
C GLN A 38 1.91 18.13 -1.09
N GLN A 39 0.68 18.26 -0.59
CA GLN A 39 0.36 19.13 0.54
C GLN A 39 -0.68 18.56 1.51
N SER A 40 -0.85 17.24 1.55
CA SER A 40 -1.23 16.64 2.83
C SER A 40 -0.07 16.92 3.77
N THR A 41 -0.26 17.77 4.80
CA THR A 41 0.70 17.93 5.91
C THR A 41 1.31 16.57 6.21
N ALA A 42 2.63 16.48 6.39
CA ALA A 42 3.35 15.23 6.66
C ALA A 42 3.01 14.66 8.06
N MET A 43 1.73 14.74 8.42
CA MET A 43 1.16 14.29 9.66
C MET A 43 0.89 12.80 9.51
N ASN A 44 1.59 12.02 10.32
CA ASN A 44 1.37 10.58 10.32
C ASN A 44 -0.04 10.26 10.85
N ALA A 45 -0.50 9.02 10.63
CA ALA A 45 -1.82 8.60 11.09
C ALA A 45 -2.01 8.75 12.62
N PHE A 46 -0.96 8.54 13.41
CA PHE A 46 -1.01 8.70 14.87
C PHE A 46 -1.21 10.16 15.29
N GLU A 47 -0.60 11.12 14.59
CA GLU A 47 -0.78 12.54 14.83
C GLU A 47 -2.21 12.97 14.52
N LEU A 48 -2.79 12.48 13.41
CA LEU A 48 -4.20 12.72 13.07
C LEU A 48 -5.16 12.12 14.11
N ILE A 49 -4.90 10.90 14.58
CA ILE A 49 -5.71 10.24 15.61
C ILE A 49 -5.64 11.01 16.93
N SER A 50 -4.46 11.46 17.33
CA SER A 50 -4.23 12.17 18.60
C SER A 50 -4.97 13.50 18.69
N MET A 51 -5.34 14.11 17.56
CA MET A 51 -6.14 15.34 17.51
C MET A 51 -7.64 15.11 17.74
N SER A 52 -8.10 13.85 17.82
CA SER A 52 -9.51 13.54 18.05
C SER A 52 -9.97 14.01 19.43
N LYS A 53 -11.02 14.85 19.46
CA LYS A 53 -11.65 15.33 20.71
C LYS A 53 -12.11 14.20 21.63
N GLY A 54 -12.50 13.05 21.06
CA GLY A 54 -12.93 11.88 21.84
C GLY A 54 -11.80 11.14 22.56
N LEU A 55 -10.55 11.40 22.17
CA LEU A 55 -9.35 10.89 22.84
C LEU A 55 -8.69 11.93 23.76
N ASN A 56 -9.16 13.19 23.71
CA ASN A 56 -8.71 14.25 24.60
C ASN A 56 -9.47 14.17 25.94
N LEU A 57 -8.73 13.97 27.04
CA LEU A 57 -9.27 13.88 28.41
C LEU A 57 -9.23 15.22 29.17
N GLU A 58 -8.81 16.31 28.53
CA GLU A 58 -8.69 17.65 29.14
C GLU A 58 -9.99 18.08 29.85
N ASN A 59 -11.15 17.81 29.23
CA ASN A 59 -12.46 18.12 29.80
C ASN A 59 -12.77 17.40 31.13
N LEU A 60 -12.06 16.32 31.47
CA LEU A 60 -12.24 15.63 32.78
C LEU A 60 -11.60 16.41 33.94
N PHE A 61 -10.69 17.33 33.61
CA PHE A 61 -9.93 18.10 34.58
C PHE A 61 -10.38 19.57 34.63
N ASP A 62 -11.43 19.93 33.89
CA ASP A 62 -12.04 21.25 34.00
C ASP A 62 -12.61 21.41 35.41
N THR A 63 -12.07 22.37 36.15
CA THR A 63 -12.62 22.75 37.44
C THR A 63 -13.98 23.41 37.22
N GLU A 64 -15.04 22.87 37.81
CA GLU A 64 -16.32 23.58 37.91
C GLU A 64 -16.06 24.93 38.61
N GLN A 65 -16.36 26.02 37.90
CA GLN A 65 -16.32 27.40 38.43
C GLN A 65 -17.61 27.73 39.16
#